data_AF-A0A7Y5Q356-F1
#
_entry.id   AF-A0A7Y5Q356-F1
#
_cell.length_a   1.000
_cell.length_b   1.000
_cell.length_c   1.000
_cell.angle_alpha   90.00
_cell.angle_beta   90.00
_cell.angle_gamma   90.00
#
_symmetry.space_group_name_H-M   'P 1'
#
loop_
_entity.id
_entity.type
_entity.pdbx_description
1 polymer ?
#
loop_
_entity_poly.entity_id
_entity_poly.type
_entity_poly.pdbx_seq_one_letter_code
_entity_poly.pdbx_strand_id
1 'polypeptide(L)' 'MVPRYLVLVDGCFNHHHAKFAIGVLRYRPETIAALLDPQTAGRSVQQVIGIEHPAPIVATLEEGLASAP' A
#
# COMPACT_ATOMS: atom_id res chain seq x y z
N MET A 1 -11.55 7.19 16.35
CA MET A 1 -11.21 6.22 15.30
C MET A 1 -10.04 6.77 14.51
N VAL A 2 -9.04 5.97 14.18
CA VAL A 2 -7.91 6.42 13.33
C VAL A 2 -8.33 6.21 11.86
N PRO A 3 -8.26 7.23 10.99
CA PRO A 3 -8.58 7.07 9.57
C PRO A 3 -7.66 6.03 8.91
N ARG A 4 -8.19 5.26 7.98
CA ARG A 4 -7.39 4.38 7.11
C ARG A 4 -7.36 4.98 5.70
N TYR A 5 -6.36 4.57 4.91
CA TYR A 5 -6.12 5.17 3.61
C TYR A 5 -5.84 4.11 2.56
N LEU A 6 -6.44 4.29 1.39
CA LEU A 6 -5.99 3.68 0.15
C LEU A 6 -4.86 4.53 -0.40
N VAL A 7 -3.65 3.98 -0.45
CA VAL A 7 -2.45 4.73 -0.85
C VAL A 7 -2.12 4.43 -2.31
N LEU A 8 -2.20 5.44 -3.17
CA LEU A 8 -1.84 5.33 -4.59
C LEU A 8 -0.32 5.27 -4.74
N VAL A 9 0.18 4.18 -5.33
CA VAL A 9 1.61 3.97 -5.62
C VAL A 9 1.87 3.39 -7.02
N ASP A 10 0.87 3.50 -7.91
CA ASP A 10 0.91 3.02 -9.29
C ASP A 10 2.20 3.41 -10.03
N GLY A 11 2.92 2.39 -10.51
CA GLY A 11 4.17 2.53 -11.26
C GLY A 11 5.36 3.10 -10.46
N CYS A 12 5.17 3.39 -9.18
CA CYS A 12 6.15 4.03 -8.32
C CYS A 12 6.46 3.24 -7.05
N PHE A 13 5.86 2.06 -6.85
CA PHE A 13 6.04 1.28 -5.62
C PHE A 13 7.39 0.57 -5.54
N ASN A 14 8.43 1.36 -5.28
CA ASN A 14 9.80 0.92 -5.07
C ASN A 14 10.54 1.85 -4.09
N HIS A 15 11.73 1.44 -3.66
CA HIS A 15 12.53 2.18 -2.67
C HIS A 15 12.89 3.62 -3.06
N HIS A 16 12.94 3.94 -4.35
CA HIS A 16 13.37 5.25 -4.82
C HIS A 16 12.21 6.26 -4.96
N HIS A 17 11.00 5.79 -5.29
CA HIS A 17 9.90 6.66 -5.70
C HIS A 17 8.74 6.71 -4.68
N ALA A 18 8.55 5.69 -3.84
CA ALA A 18 7.43 5.60 -2.90
C ALA A 18 7.75 6.05 -1.46
N LYS A 19 8.62 7.07 -1.27
CA LYS A 19 9.08 7.51 0.06
C LYS A 19 7.95 7.81 1.05
N PHE A 20 6.86 8.39 0.55
CA PHE A 20 5.68 8.67 1.38
C PHE A 20 5.06 7.36 1.89
N ALA A 21 4.71 6.44 0.98
CA ALA A 21 4.13 5.16 1.35
C ALA A 21 5.06 4.35 2.26
N ILE A 22 6.37 4.33 1.97
CA ILE A 22 7.38 3.68 2.80
C ILE A 22 7.43 4.29 4.21
N GLY A 23 7.36 5.62 4.32
CA GLY A 23 7.31 6.31 5.60
C GLY A 23 6.08 5.92 6.40
N VAL A 24 4.89 5.92 5.77
CA VAL A 24 3.64 5.53 6.43
C VAL A 24 3.67 4.05 6.84
N LEU A 25 4.12 3.15 5.97
CA LEU A 25 4.27 1.71 6.27
C LEU A 25 5.17 1.46 7.49
N ARG A 26 6.22 2.27 7.69
CA ARG A 26 7.16 2.10 8.81
C ARG A 26 6.66 2.72 10.12
N TYR A 27 6.05 3.90 10.04
CA TYR A 27 5.82 4.73 11.22
C TYR A 27 4.34 4.86 11.61
N ARG A 28 3.42 4.59 10.68
CA ARG A 28 1.97 4.64 10.87
C ARG A 28 1.23 3.47 10.16
N PRO A 29 1.69 2.21 10.30
CA PRO A 29 1.13 1.07 9.56
C PRO A 29 -0.38 0.87 9.78
N GLU A 30 -0.90 1.26 10.95
CA GLU A 30 -2.31 1.16 11.31
C GLU A 30 -3.24 2.00 10.40
N THR A 31 -2.68 2.99 9.70
CA THR A 31 -3.42 3.93 8.84
C THR A 31 -3.56 3.43 7.40
N ILE A 32 -2.96 2.29 7.03
CA ILE A 32 -3.04 1.78 5.65
C ILE A 32 -4.14 0.72 5.54
N ALA A 33 -5.09 0.96 4.62
CA ALA A 33 -6.09 -0.02 4.22
C ALA A 33 -5.56 -0.95 3.13
N ALA A 34 -5.03 -0.36 2.05
CA ALA A 34 -4.45 -1.06 0.90
C ALA A 34 -3.53 -0.12 0.11
N LEU A 35 -2.72 -0.69 -0.79
CA LEU A 35 -1.89 0.01 -1.75
C LEU A 35 -2.45 -0.21 -3.16
N LEU A 36 -2.68 0.84 -3.93
CA LEU A 36 -3.12 0.73 -5.32
C LEU A 36 -1.91 0.81 -6.24
N ASP A 37 -1.56 -0.33 -6.85
CA ASP A 37 -0.54 -0.44 -7.89
C ASP A 37 -0.79 -1.70 -8.76
N PRO A 38 -1.34 -1.53 -9.97
CA PRO A 38 -1.59 -2.62 -10.91
C PRO A 38 -0.35 -3.45 -11.24
N GLN A 39 0.85 -2.87 -11.20
CA GLN A 39 2.08 -3.55 -11.60
C GLN A 39 2.55 -4.59 -10.57
N THR A 40 2.19 -4.38 -9.30
CA THR A 40 2.59 -5.25 -8.20
C THR A 40 1.41 -5.88 -7.46
N ALA A 41 0.19 -5.69 -7.97
CA ALA A 41 -1.02 -6.27 -7.42
C ALA A 41 -0.90 -7.80 -7.21
N GLY A 42 -1.44 -8.29 -6.09
CA GLY A 42 -1.35 -9.69 -5.68
C GLY A 42 -0.02 -10.09 -5.03
N ARG A 43 1.02 -9.24 -5.07
CA ARG A 43 2.25 -9.42 -4.29
C ARG A 43 2.07 -8.84 -2.88
N SER A 44 2.91 -9.27 -1.94
CA SER A 44 3.00 -8.65 -0.62
C SER A 44 3.95 -7.46 -0.61
N VAL A 45 3.77 -6.54 0.34
CA VAL A 45 4.69 -5.42 0.59
C VAL A 45 6.13 -5.93 0.82
N GLN A 46 6.27 -7.06 1.52
CA GLN A 46 7.56 -7.71 1.75
C GLN A 46 8.23 -8.12 0.44
N GLN A 47 7.48 -8.66 -0.53
CA GLN A 47 8.01 -9.06 -1.82
C GLN A 47 8.43 -7.86 -2.70
N VAL A 48 7.87 -6.67 -2.50
CA VAL A 48 8.14 -5.50 -3.36
C VAL A 48 9.23 -4.61 -2.77
N ILE A 49 9.17 -4.32 -1.47
CA ILE A 49 10.07 -3.37 -0.80
C ILE A 49 10.68 -3.91 0.51
N GLY A 50 10.55 -5.21 0.79
CA GLY A 50 11.21 -5.84 1.94
C GLY A 50 10.68 -5.41 3.32
N ILE A 51 9.46 -4.87 3.39
CA ILE A 51 8.80 -4.51 4.65
C ILE A 51 7.62 -5.45 4.90
N GLU A 52 7.60 -6.09 6.06
CA GLU A 52 6.47 -6.92 6.47
C GLU A 52 5.28 -6.03 6.81
N HIS A 53 4.18 -6.19 6.08
CA HIS A 53 2.97 -5.41 6.29
C HIS A 53 1.74 -6.20 5.79
N PRO A 54 0.60 -6.15 6.51
CA PRO A 54 -0.59 -6.94 6.15
C PRO A 54 -1.43 -6.32 5.03
N ALA A 55 -1.23 -5.05 4.70
CA ALA A 55 -2.03 -4.37 3.67
C ALA A 55 -1.86 -5.05 2.29
N PRO A 56 -2.95 -5.36 1.58
CA PRO A 56 -2.90 -5.90 0.24
C PRO A 56 -2.45 -4.82 -0.77
N ILE A 57 -1.81 -5.28 -1.84
CA ILE A 57 -1.58 -4.49 -3.04
C ILE A 57 -2.65 -4.87 -4.06
N VAL A 58 -3.46 -3.90 -4.48
CA VAL A 58 -4.63 -4.05 -5.35
C VAL A 58 -4.41 -3.36 -6.69
N ALA A 59 -5.13 -3.82 -7.73
CA ALA A 59 -4.99 -3.29 -9.09
C ALA A 59 -6.01 -2.19 -9.40
N THR A 60 -7.13 -2.12 -8.68
CA THR A 60 -8.22 -1.20 -9.00
C THR A 60 -8.69 -0.40 -7.79
N LEU A 61 -9.39 0.71 -8.05
CA LEU A 61 -9.99 1.53 -7.00
C LEU A 61 -11.10 0.73 -6.28
N GLU A 62 -11.88 -0.04 -7.02
CA GLU A 62 -12.97 -0.87 -6.51
C GLU A 62 -12.46 -1.91 -5.50
N GLU A 63 -11.37 -2.62 -5.81
CA GLU A 63 -10.69 -3.53 -4.88
C GLU A 63 -10.16 -2.80 -3.63
N GLY A 64 -9.62 -1.59 -3.83
CA GLY A 64 -9.13 -0.75 -2.74
C GLY A 64 -10.23 -0.31 -1.78
N LEU A 65 -11.38 0.10 -2.30
CA LEU A 65 -12.55 0.48 -1.50
C LEU A 65 -13.12 -0.71 -0.71
N ALA A 66 -13.02 -1.94 -1.23
CA ALA A 66 -13.40 -3.14 -0.50
C ALA A 66 -12.55 -3.39 0.77
N SER A 67 -11.38 -2.73 0.89
CA SER A 67 -10.52 -2.77 2.08
C SER A 67 -10.95 -1.80 3.20
N ALA A 68 -12.06 -1.07 3.01
CA ALA A 68 -12.62 -0.08 3.93
C ALA A 68 -11.59 0.96 4.42
N PRO A 69 -11.01 1.77 3.51
CA PRO A 69 -10.22 2.95 3.86
C PRO A 69 -11.05 3.99 4.62
#